data_AF-A0A6G0ZFZ0-F1
#
_entry.id   AF-A0A6G0ZFZ0-F1
#
_cell.length_a   1.000
_cell.length_b   1.000
_cell.length_c   1.000
_cell.angle_alpha   90.00
_cell.angle_beta   90.00
_cell.angle_gamma   90.00
#
_symmetry.space_group_name_H-M   'P 1'
#
loop_
_entity.id
_entity.type
_entity.pdbx_description
1 polymer ?
#
loop_
_entity_poly.entity_id
_entity_poly.type
_entity_poly.pdbx_seq_one_letter_code
_entity_poly.pdbx_strand_id
1 'polypeptide(L)'
;MKRFSLFIVQIYVFYWFKAPCAVSAPVNDLNLLKELSMYPDKAVSKAGITAFLRHQWYLSDLLVSFSFFDQNVSYQIKKKMVTALSYKNSEDYKNRIKIDTADLMDDRMEF
;
A
#
# COMPACT_ATOMS: atom_id res chain seq x y z
N MET A 1 8.82 9.14 -23.77
CA MET A 1 7.58 9.84 -23.36
C MET A 1 6.34 8.94 -23.34
N LYS A 2 5.97 8.22 -24.42
CA LYS A 2 4.74 7.38 -24.46
C LYS A 2 4.54 6.40 -23.29
N ARG A 3 5.56 5.60 -22.93
CA ARG A 3 5.50 4.63 -21.81
C ARG A 3 5.15 5.29 -20.47
N PHE A 4 5.75 6.46 -20.21
CA PHE A 4 5.53 7.24 -19.00
C PHE A 4 4.13 7.88 -18.97
N SER A 5 3.68 8.43 -20.10
CA SER A 5 2.33 8.98 -20.21
C SER A 5 1.25 7.92 -19.99
N LEU A 6 1.44 6.71 -20.52
CA LEU A 6 0.53 5.58 -20.28
C LEU A 6 0.47 5.20 -18.80
N PHE A 7 1.63 5.08 -18.15
CA PHE A 7 1.69 4.83 -16.70
C PHE A 7 0.96 5.90 -15.89
N ILE A 8 1.18 7.19 -16.21
CA ILE A 8 0.53 8.30 -15.51
C ILE A 8 -1.00 8.18 -15.61
N VAL A 9 -1.50 8.04 -16.83
CA VAL A 9 -2.95 8.09 -17.10
C VAL A 9 -3.65 6.81 -16.63
N GLN A 10 -2.99 5.65 -16.74
CA GLN A 10 -3.61 4.36 -16.41
C GLN A 10 -3.55 4.03 -14.93
N ILE A 11 -2.47 4.41 -14.23
CA ILE A 11 -2.26 4.05 -12.82
C ILE A 11 -2.16 5.30 -11.96
N TYR A 12 -1.12 6.10 -12.14
CA TYR A 12 -0.69 7.06 -11.12
C TYR A 12 -1.75 8.10 -10.75
N VAL A 13 -2.43 8.70 -11.74
CA VAL A 13 -3.42 9.77 -11.51
C VAL A 13 -4.57 9.29 -10.62
N PHE A 14 -5.05 8.07 -10.81
CA PHE A 14 -6.16 7.53 -10.04
C PHE A 14 -5.83 7.40 -8.55
N TYR A 15 -4.67 6.81 -8.23
CA TYR A 15 -4.22 6.63 -6.85
C TYR A 15 -3.79 7.94 -6.19
N TRP A 16 -3.17 8.83 -6.96
CA TRP A 16 -2.77 10.15 -6.49
C TRP A 16 -3.99 11.00 -6.08
N PHE A 17 -5.06 10.96 -6.87
CA PHE A 17 -6.27 11.72 -6.58
C PHE A 17 -6.96 11.26 -5.28
N LYS A 18 -6.82 9.98 -4.93
CA LYS A 18 -7.38 9.39 -3.71
C LYS A 18 -6.47 9.51 -2.48
N ALA A 19 -5.18 9.78 -2.68
CA ALA A 19 -4.18 9.87 -1.61
C ALA A 19 -4.51 10.86 -0.47
N PRO A 20 -5.20 12.00 -0.70
CA PRO A 20 -5.55 12.92 0.38
C PRO A 20 -6.55 12.35 1.41
N CYS A 21 -7.27 11.27 1.09
CA CYS A 21 -8.21 10.66 2.02
C CYS A 21 -7.47 9.72 2.99
N ALA A 22 -7.17 10.23 4.19
CA ALA A 22 -6.40 9.50 5.21
C ALA A 22 -7.03 8.15 5.62
N VAL A 23 -8.36 8.06 5.65
CA VAL A 23 -9.09 6.84 6.02
C VAL A 23 -8.84 5.71 5.03
N SER A 24 -8.87 6.02 3.72
CA SER A 24 -8.64 5.05 2.65
C SER A 24 -7.19 4.93 2.21
N ALA A 25 -6.29 5.78 2.72
CA ALA A 25 -4.90 5.83 2.29
C ALA A 25 -4.20 4.45 2.39
N PRO A 26 -4.29 3.69 3.50
CA PRO A 26 -3.62 2.40 3.60
C PRO A 26 -4.07 1.39 2.52
N VAL A 27 -5.38 1.35 2.23
CA VAL A 27 -5.94 0.46 1.20
C VAL A 27 -5.57 0.95 -0.20
N ASN A 28 -5.59 2.26 -0.42
CA ASN A 28 -5.18 2.88 -1.68
C ASN A 28 -3.73 2.54 -2.02
N ASP A 29 -2.85 2.56 -1.03
CA ASP A 29 -1.43 2.23 -1.16
C ASP A 29 -1.20 0.75 -1.51
N LEU A 30 -1.90 -0.16 -0.83
CA LEU A 30 -1.83 -1.60 -1.13
C LEU A 30 -2.35 -1.91 -2.54
N ASN A 31 -3.45 -1.27 -2.93
CA ASN A 31 -4.01 -1.43 -4.27
C ASN A 31 -3.07 -0.89 -5.35
N LEU A 32 -2.40 0.26 -5.12
CA LEU A 32 -1.40 0.78 -6.05
C LEU A 32 -0.24 -0.20 -6.23
N LEU A 33 0.25 -0.77 -5.13
CA LEU A 33 1.32 -1.78 -5.17
C LEU A 33 0.89 -3.03 -5.95
N LYS A 34 -0.35 -3.49 -5.77
CA LYS A 34 -0.93 -4.62 -6.53
C LYS A 34 -1.05 -4.32 -8.02
N GLU A 35 -1.57 -3.16 -8.40
CA GLU A 35 -1.65 -2.80 -9.81
C GLU A 35 -0.27 -2.61 -10.45
N LEU A 36 0.68 -2.05 -9.70
CA LEU A 36 2.06 -1.93 -10.16
C LEU A 36 2.72 -3.29 -10.39
N SER A 37 2.50 -4.30 -9.55
CA SER A 37 3.09 -5.65 -9.74
C SER A 37 2.52 -6.35 -10.99
N MET A 38 1.25 -6.11 -11.28
CA MET A 38 0.55 -6.63 -12.47
C MET A 38 0.80 -5.82 -13.74
N TYR A 39 1.43 -4.64 -13.66
CA TYR A 39 1.61 -3.77 -14.82
C TYR A 39 2.47 -4.44 -15.93
N PRO A 40 2.05 -4.40 -17.21
CA PRO A 40 2.70 -5.17 -18.28
C PRO A 40 4.16 -4.78 -18.52
N ASP A 41 4.48 -3.50 -18.41
CA ASP A 41 5.83 -3.00 -18.58
C ASP A 41 6.62 -3.22 -17.29
N LYS A 42 7.36 -4.34 -17.22
CA LYS A 42 8.10 -4.75 -16.03
C LYS A 42 9.18 -3.76 -15.59
N ALA A 43 9.74 -2.97 -16.51
CA ALA A 43 10.69 -1.93 -16.13
C ALA A 43 9.98 -0.77 -15.42
N VAL A 44 8.80 -0.35 -15.91
CA VAL A 44 7.98 0.67 -15.25
C VAL A 44 7.41 0.15 -13.93
N SER A 45 6.91 -1.08 -13.89
CA SER A 45 6.46 -1.76 -12.67
C SER A 45 7.53 -1.74 -11.59
N LYS A 46 8.74 -2.24 -11.90
CA LYS A 46 9.87 -2.26 -10.96
C LYS A 46 10.26 -0.87 -10.49
N ALA A 47 10.32 0.10 -11.40
CA ALA A 47 10.66 1.49 -11.06
C ALA A 47 9.58 2.13 -10.17
N GLY A 48 8.30 1.91 -10.47
CA GLY A 48 7.16 2.40 -9.70
C GLY A 48 7.10 1.83 -8.29
N ILE A 49 7.24 0.51 -8.15
CA ILE A 49 7.30 -0.17 -6.84
C ILE A 49 8.50 0.36 -6.06
N THR A 50 9.69 0.39 -6.66
CA THR A 50 10.91 0.89 -5.99
C THR A 50 10.73 2.34 -5.53
N ALA A 51 10.11 3.19 -6.35
CA ALA A 51 9.81 4.57 -5.98
C ALA A 51 8.83 4.63 -4.81
N PHE A 52 7.74 3.85 -4.85
CA PHE A 52 6.71 3.82 -3.82
C PHE A 52 7.23 3.32 -2.46
N LEU A 53 8.06 2.26 -2.46
CA LEU A 53 8.63 1.71 -1.23
C LEU A 53 9.52 2.72 -0.48
N ARG A 54 10.12 3.70 -1.19
CA ARG A 54 10.85 4.81 -0.54
C ARG A 54 9.92 5.80 0.19
N HIS A 55 8.63 5.80 -0.11
CA HIS A 55 7.64 6.68 0.51
C HIS A 55 6.95 6.07 1.75
N GLN A 56 7.38 4.90 2.24
CA GLN A 56 6.82 4.24 3.44
C GLN A 56 7.05 4.99 4.77
N TRP A 57 7.63 6.19 4.76
CA TRP A 57 7.96 6.95 5.96
C TRP A 57 6.73 7.30 6.82
N TYR A 58 5.53 7.33 6.21
CA TYR A 58 4.25 7.56 6.89
C TYR A 58 3.52 6.25 7.26
N LEU A 59 4.04 5.07 6.94
CA LEU A 59 3.37 3.81 7.24
C LEU A 59 3.67 3.37 8.69
N SER A 60 3.00 4.03 9.64
CA SER A 60 3.05 3.74 11.08
C SER A 60 1.79 3.00 11.55
N ASP A 61 1.90 2.31 12.69
CA ASP A 61 0.77 1.61 13.31
C ASP A 61 -0.43 2.56 13.56
N LEU A 62 -0.17 3.83 13.90
CA LEU A 62 -1.21 4.88 14.05
C LEU A 62 -1.92 5.18 12.72
N LEU A 63 -1.17 5.40 11.65
CA LEU A 63 -1.74 5.77 10.35
C LEU A 63 -2.44 4.58 9.68
N VAL A 64 -1.95 3.36 9.88
CA VAL A 64 -2.64 2.14 9.45
C VAL A 64 -3.96 1.95 10.20
N SER A 65 -4.03 2.34 11.48
CA SER A 65 -5.26 2.25 12.28
C SER A 65 -6.40 3.11 11.74
N PHE A 66 -6.14 4.14 10.92
CA PHE A 66 -7.20 4.92 10.28
C PHE A 66 -8.06 4.10 9.31
N SER A 67 -7.53 3.01 8.76
CA SER A 67 -8.31 2.09 7.94
C SER A 67 -9.41 1.33 8.72
N PHE A 68 -9.42 1.39 10.06
CA PHE A 68 -10.55 0.90 10.86
C PHE A 68 -11.85 1.65 10.58
N PHE A 69 -11.74 2.91 10.15
CA PHE A 69 -12.88 3.73 9.77
C PHE A 69 -13.24 3.60 8.28
N ASP A 70 -12.44 2.90 7.48
CA ASP A 70 -12.73 2.68 6.08
C ASP A 70 -13.86 1.66 5.93
N GLN A 71 -14.91 2.02 5.22
CA GLN A 71 -16.05 1.15 4.94
C GLN A 71 -15.69 0.05 3.93
N ASN A 72 -14.64 0.25 3.13
CA ASN A 72 -14.15 -0.72 2.16
C ASN A 72 -13.34 -1.84 2.82
N VAL A 73 -12.93 -1.69 4.08
CA VAL A 73 -12.23 -2.72 4.84
C VAL A 73 -13.25 -3.57 5.60
N SER A 74 -13.26 -4.88 5.30
CA SER A 74 -14.19 -5.80 5.96
C SER A 74 -13.90 -5.93 7.46
N TYR A 75 -14.92 -6.26 8.23
CA TYR A 75 -14.78 -6.49 9.67
C TYR A 75 -13.76 -7.59 10.00
N GLN A 76 -13.66 -8.63 9.16
CA GLN A 76 -12.68 -9.70 9.35
C GLN A 76 -11.25 -9.23 9.15
N ILE A 77 -11.00 -8.37 8.15
CA ILE A 77 -9.69 -7.75 7.95
C ILE A 77 -9.36 -6.84 9.14
N LYS A 78 -10.31 -6.01 9.60
CA LYS A 78 -10.11 -5.17 10.79
C LYS A 78 -9.73 -6.00 12.03
N LYS A 79 -10.36 -7.15 12.26
CA LYS A 79 -9.95 -8.09 13.33
C LYS A 79 -8.51 -8.56 13.18
N LYS A 80 -8.12 -9.02 11.98
CA LYS A 80 -6.74 -9.47 11.71
C LYS A 80 -5.73 -8.35 11.95
N MET A 81 -6.06 -7.13 11.54
CA MET A 81 -5.23 -5.95 11.77
C MET A 81 -5.05 -5.66 13.26
N VAL A 82 -6.12 -5.69 14.06
CA VAL A 82 -6.04 -5.52 15.53
C VAL A 82 -5.17 -6.60 16.17
N THR A 83 -5.33 -7.87 15.76
CA THR A 83 -4.48 -8.97 16.24
C THR A 83 -3.00 -8.74 15.88
N ALA A 84 -2.72 -8.29 14.65
CA ALA A 84 -1.37 -8.00 14.19
C ALA A 84 -0.72 -6.82 14.95
N LEU A 85 -1.51 -5.79 15.27
CA LEU A 85 -1.07 -4.66 16.11
C LEU A 85 -0.83 -5.09 17.56
N SER A 86 -1.71 -5.91 18.13
CA SER A 86 -1.61 -6.40 19.51
C SER A 86 -0.45 -7.38 19.75
N TYR A 87 -0.01 -8.09 18.72
CA TYR A 87 1.13 -9.02 18.81
C TYR A 87 2.47 -8.27 18.93
N LYS A 88 2.52 -7.00 18.49
CA LYS A 88 3.66 -6.10 18.71
C LYS A 88 3.59 -5.48 20.12
N ASN A 89 3.87 -6.26 21.16
CA ASN A 89 4.19 -5.71 22.48
C ASN A 89 5.58 -5.05 22.42
N SER A 90 5.66 -3.72 22.38
CA SER A 90 6.79 -2.96 22.95
C SER A 90 6.51 -1.46 22.91
N GLU A 91 7.06 -0.74 23.88
CA GLU A 91 6.88 0.67 24.24
C GLU A 91 7.23 1.71 23.15
N ASP A 92 7.34 1.30 21.88
CA ASP A 92 7.79 2.14 20.77
C ASP A 92 6.71 2.26 19.69
N TYR A 93 5.91 3.33 19.78
CA TYR A 93 4.84 3.71 18.85
C TYR A 93 5.33 4.09 17.44
N LYS A 94 6.64 3.92 17.15
CA LYS A 94 7.33 4.32 15.91
C LYS A 94 7.70 3.15 15.01
N ASN A 95 7.07 1.98 15.18
CA ASN A 95 7.33 0.82 14.33
C ASN A 95 6.92 1.08 12.87
N ARG A 96 7.89 1.48 12.05
CA ARG A 96 7.71 1.59 10.60
C ARG A 96 7.49 0.21 10.01
N ILE A 97 6.41 0.06 9.26
CA ILE A 97 6.15 -1.17 8.52
C ILE A 97 7.07 -1.16 7.29
N LYS A 98 7.91 -2.20 7.17
CA LYS A 98 8.70 -2.46 5.96
C LYS A 98 7.97 -3.51 5.14
N ILE A 99 7.66 -3.18 3.89
CA ILE A 99 7.13 -4.16 2.93
C ILE A 99 8.31 -4.76 2.18
N ASP A 100 8.46 -6.08 2.18
CA ASP A 100 9.47 -6.74 1.37
C ASP A 100 9.02 -6.75 -0.10
N THR A 101 9.94 -6.42 -0.99
CA THR A 101 9.76 -6.56 -2.44
C THR A 101 9.46 -7.99 -2.88
N ALA A 102 9.93 -8.99 -2.14
CA ALA A 102 9.67 -10.40 -2.41
C ALA A 102 8.18 -10.74 -2.26
N ASP A 103 7.53 -10.19 -1.24
CA ASP A 103 6.10 -10.38 -1.00
C ASP A 103 5.26 -9.77 -2.12
N LEU A 104 5.70 -8.65 -2.71
CA LEU A 104 4.98 -7.94 -3.77
C LEU A 104 5.09 -8.57 -5.17
N MET A 105 6.09 -9.42 -5.37
CA MET A 105 6.38 -10.06 -6.67
C MET A 105 5.90 -11.51 -6.76
N ASP A 106 5.26 -12.04 -5.71
CA ASP A 106 4.53 -13.31 -5.77
C ASP A 106 3.18 -13.10 -6.49
N ASP A 107 2.97 -13.82 -7.59
CA ASP A 107 1.73 -13.80 -8.36
C ASP A 107 0.50 -14.30 -7.55
N ARG A 108 0.71 -14.81 -6.33
CA ARG A 108 -0.32 -15.29 -5.39
C ARG A 108 -0.83 -14.24 -4.38
N MET A 109 -0.57 -12.95 -4.62
CA MET A 109 -0.99 -11.85 -3.73
C MET A 109 -2.52 -11.64 -3.69
N GLU A 110 -3.18 -12.29 -2.73
CA GLU A 110 -4.54 -11.99 -2.28
C GLU A 110 -4.52 -11.14 -1.00
N PHE A 111 -5.14 -9.96 -1.05
CA PHE A 111 -5.39 -9.09 0.11
C PHE A 111 -6.84 -9.23 0.56
#